data_AF-A0A956TG21-F1
#
_entry.id   AF-A0A956TG21-F1
#
_cell.length_a   1.000
_cell.length_b   1.000
_cell.length_c   1.000
_cell.angle_alpha   90.00
_cell.angle_beta   90.00
_cell.angle_gamma   90.00
#
_symmetry.space_group_name_H-M   'P 1'
#
loop_
_entity.id
_entity.type
_entity.pdbx_description
1 polymer ?
#
loop_
_entity_poly.entity_id
_entity_poly.type
_entity_poly.pdbx_seq_one_letter_code
_entity_poly.pdbx_strand_id
1 'polypeptide(L)'
;SPCIVFVDEIDAVGRQRGAGLGGGHDEREQTLNQLLVEMDGFEANQNVIVLAATNRPDVLDPALLRPGRFDRRVVVDKPDIAGRLAILKVHSRGKPLASEVELQLLARRTPGFSGADLENLLNEAALQAARAGRDRINMADCEEAIDRVLMGPERKSRIIPEREREHTAYHEAGHALVARALPECDPVRKVTILPRGMTMGVTHSTPEEDRYNFRKDDLIARICMLMGGRAAEEIAFGEIFTGAQSDIERATDLARDMVCRYGMSSILGPVNLGAKNSQVFLGRDLHETRNFSEEVARQIDEEVRQIIQSQYERAKMVLEEQRDKLDLLASELIVSEVLDEEDLDRVLGPSGRQLKVQKEKEVAQAISAPQREEETSKRSNPLLGGPAPKPNPA
;
A
#
# COMPACT_ATOMS: atom_id res chain seq x y z
N SER A 1 22.54 11.89 39.69
CA SER A 1 22.99 11.86 38.28
C SER A 1 24.18 10.94 38.13
N PRO A 2 24.32 10.21 37.01
CA PRO A 2 23.56 10.35 35.75
C PRO A 2 22.21 9.63 35.73
N CYS A 3 21.21 10.20 35.04
CA CYS A 3 19.92 9.53 34.78
C CYS A 3 19.30 9.97 33.43
N ILE A 4 18.35 9.18 32.94
CA ILE A 4 17.51 9.50 31.78
C ILE A 4 16.08 9.68 32.28
N VAL A 5 15.44 10.78 31.90
CA VAL A 5 14.01 11.03 32.12
C VAL A 5 13.30 10.81 30.80
N PHE A 6 12.35 9.90 30.73
CA PHE A 6 11.55 9.64 29.54
C PHE A 6 10.10 10.09 29.76
N VAL A 7 9.60 10.90 28.85
CA VAL A 7 8.22 11.40 28.84
C VAL A 7 7.52 10.85 27.59
N ASP A 8 6.68 9.84 27.79
CA ASP A 8 5.83 9.34 26.72
C ASP A 8 4.64 10.26 26.47
N GLU A 9 4.09 10.22 25.26
CA GLU A 9 2.91 11.02 24.84
C GLU A 9 3.00 12.51 25.25
N ILE A 10 4.14 13.14 24.98
CA ILE A 10 4.38 14.53 25.40
C ILE A 10 3.33 15.50 24.84
N ASP A 11 2.62 15.17 23.77
CA ASP A 11 1.52 15.97 23.23
C ASP A 11 0.32 16.11 24.16
N ALA A 12 0.15 15.23 25.15
CA ALA A 12 -0.87 15.39 26.18
C ALA A 12 -0.66 16.68 27.00
N VAL A 13 0.58 16.97 27.38
CA VAL A 13 0.96 18.17 28.15
C VAL A 13 1.47 19.30 27.26
N GLY A 14 2.09 18.96 26.13
CA GLY A 14 2.90 19.85 25.29
C GLY A 14 2.22 20.43 24.06
N ARG A 15 0.93 20.21 23.84
CA ARG A 15 0.14 20.83 22.75
C ARG A 15 0.12 22.37 22.77
N GLN A 16 0.13 22.99 21.59
CA GLN A 16 0.00 24.42 21.38
C GLN A 16 -1.37 24.95 21.88
N ARG A 17 -1.43 26.24 22.22
CA ARG A 17 -2.65 26.95 22.65
C ARG A 17 -3.78 26.79 21.62
N GLY A 18 -4.98 26.45 22.10
CA GLY A 18 -6.22 26.52 21.35
C GLY A 18 -7.13 27.58 21.98
N ALA A 19 -7.95 28.26 21.18
CA ALA A 19 -8.96 29.21 21.67
C ALA A 19 -10.19 28.45 22.22
N GLY A 20 -9.98 27.52 23.15
CA GLY A 20 -11.05 26.77 23.80
C GLY A 20 -11.67 27.60 24.93
N LEU A 21 -12.93 28.01 24.78
CA LEU A 21 -13.76 28.49 25.89
C LEU A 21 -14.02 27.32 26.87
N GLY A 22 -13.14 27.11 27.85
CA GLY A 22 -13.35 26.13 28.92
C GLY A 22 -12.11 25.91 29.79
N GLY A 23 -12.29 25.91 31.12
CA GLY A 23 -11.24 25.93 32.14
C GLY A 23 -10.31 24.71 32.26
N GLY A 24 -10.26 23.82 31.26
CA GLY A 24 -9.27 22.74 31.17
C GLY A 24 -7.92 23.19 30.60
N HIS A 25 -7.82 24.44 30.14
CA HIS A 25 -6.58 25.03 29.64
C HIS A 25 -5.56 25.31 30.75
N ASP A 26 -6.01 25.70 31.94
CA ASP A 26 -5.13 26.28 32.97
C ASP A 26 -4.18 25.24 33.59
N GLU A 27 -4.66 24.04 33.93
CA GLU A 27 -3.83 22.97 34.52
C GLU A 27 -2.76 22.48 33.55
N ARG A 28 -3.15 22.35 32.28
CA ARG A 28 -2.27 21.89 31.20
C ARG A 28 -1.20 22.93 30.91
N GLU A 29 -1.56 24.20 30.89
CA GLU A 29 -0.62 25.31 30.71
C GLU A 29 0.33 25.46 31.89
N GLN A 30 -0.15 25.30 33.12
CA GLN A 30 0.70 25.29 34.30
C GLN A 30 1.71 24.14 34.26
N THR A 31 1.27 22.95 33.87
CA THR A 31 2.12 21.76 33.75
C THR A 31 3.18 21.96 32.67
N LEU A 32 2.80 22.51 31.50
CA LEU A 32 3.73 22.81 30.42
C LEU A 32 4.76 23.86 30.85
N ASN A 33 4.32 24.96 31.46
CA ASN A 33 5.24 26.01 31.91
C ASN A 33 6.20 25.50 32.99
N GLN A 34 5.73 24.66 33.93
CA GLN A 34 6.61 24.04 34.90
C GLN A 34 7.67 23.18 34.21
N LEU A 35 7.28 22.34 33.25
CA LEU A 35 8.22 21.54 32.48
C LEU A 35 9.28 22.42 31.80
N LEU A 36 8.87 23.53 31.17
CA LEU A 36 9.79 24.46 30.52
C LEU A 36 10.77 25.13 31.51
N VAL A 37 10.29 25.52 32.70
CA VAL A 37 11.12 26.11 33.75
C VAL A 37 12.13 25.11 34.28
N GLU A 38 11.73 23.86 34.52
CA GLU A 38 12.65 22.79 34.94
C GLU A 38 13.69 22.50 33.86
N MET A 39 13.28 22.47 32.58
CA MET A 39 14.20 22.28 31.46
C MET A 39 15.24 23.40 31.35
N ASP A 40 14.82 24.66 31.52
CA ASP A 40 15.73 25.82 31.51
C ASP A 40 16.59 25.91 32.79
N GLY A 41 16.18 25.24 33.87
CA GLY A 41 16.85 25.21 35.17
C GLY A 41 18.02 24.22 35.27
N PHE A 42 18.21 23.35 34.28
CA PHE A 42 19.37 22.44 34.24
C PHE A 42 20.65 23.21 33.94
N GLU A 43 21.53 23.34 34.94
CA GLU A 43 22.90 23.81 34.72
C GLU A 43 23.69 22.79 33.87
N ALA A 44 24.64 23.28 33.06
CA ALA A 44 25.48 22.45 32.17
C ALA A 44 26.25 21.32 32.87
N ASN A 45 26.33 21.32 34.20
CA ASN A 45 27.01 20.32 35.03
C ASN A 45 26.09 19.16 35.47
N GLN A 46 24.80 19.17 35.13
CA GLN A 46 23.87 18.09 35.46
C GLN A 46 23.84 17.05 34.33
N ASN A 47 24.34 15.84 34.60
CA ASN A 47 24.29 14.70 33.66
C ASN A 47 22.88 14.08 33.57
N VAL A 48 21.88 14.86 33.16
CA VAL A 48 20.49 14.41 32.98
C VAL A 48 20.14 14.54 31.51
N ILE A 49 19.62 13.46 30.92
CA ILE A 49 19.12 13.45 29.54
C ILE A 49 17.60 13.33 29.60
N VAL A 50 16.89 14.28 29.00
CA VAL A 50 15.44 14.23 28.85
C VAL A 50 15.10 13.75 27.45
N LEU A 51 14.34 12.66 27.37
CA LEU A 51 13.80 12.08 26.15
C LEU A 51 12.28 12.20 26.17
N ALA A 52 11.68 12.42 25.02
CA ALA A 52 10.23 12.44 24.88
C ALA A 52 9.79 11.74 23.60
N ALA A 53 8.60 11.15 23.61
CA ALA A 53 7.97 10.53 22.45
C ALA A 53 6.62 11.17 22.16
N THR A 54 6.29 11.30 20.87
CA THR A 54 4.96 11.73 20.41
C THR A 54 4.70 11.19 19.00
N ASN A 55 3.43 10.88 18.72
CA ASN A 55 2.95 10.58 17.38
C ASN A 55 2.45 11.84 16.64
N ARG A 56 2.39 12.99 17.32
CA ARG A 56 1.80 14.25 16.82
C ARG A 56 2.74 15.43 17.03
N PRO A 57 3.90 15.46 16.35
CA PRO A 57 4.83 16.58 16.50
C PRO A 57 4.26 17.92 15.98
N ASP A 58 3.24 17.87 15.13
CA ASP A 58 2.56 19.02 14.52
C ASP A 58 1.74 19.84 15.53
N VAL A 59 1.25 19.21 16.59
CA VAL A 59 0.42 19.90 17.59
C VAL A 59 1.22 20.43 18.77
N LEU A 60 2.52 20.14 18.86
CA LEU A 60 3.36 20.56 19.98
C LEU A 60 3.59 22.07 19.99
N ASP A 61 3.68 22.65 21.19
CA ASP A 61 4.04 24.04 21.40
C ASP A 61 5.48 24.25 20.89
N PRO A 62 5.71 25.21 19.96
CA PRO A 62 7.05 25.51 19.45
C PRO A 62 8.06 25.87 20.53
N ALA A 63 7.61 26.29 21.72
CA ALA A 63 8.48 26.56 22.87
C ALA A 63 9.23 25.32 23.35
N LEU A 64 8.67 24.12 23.24
CA LEU A 64 9.34 22.86 23.61
C LEU A 64 10.53 22.55 22.69
N LEU A 65 10.45 22.98 21.43
CA LEU A 65 11.43 22.68 20.38
C LEU A 65 12.57 23.71 20.28
N ARG A 66 12.64 24.66 21.23
CA ARG A 66 13.68 25.69 21.24
C ARG A 66 15.02 25.14 21.73
N PRO A 67 16.16 25.70 21.29
CA PRO A 67 17.47 25.35 21.81
C PRO A 67 17.52 25.39 23.34
N GLY A 68 18.15 24.38 23.95
CA GLY A 68 18.20 24.20 25.41
C GLY A 68 17.07 23.34 25.99
N ARG A 69 16.08 22.93 25.17
CA ARG A 69 14.97 22.06 25.57
C ARG A 69 15.00 20.76 24.74
N PHE A 70 13.95 20.48 23.96
CA PHE A 70 13.96 19.39 22.98
C PHE A 70 14.53 19.89 21.65
N ASP A 71 15.84 20.17 21.65
CA ASP A 71 16.55 20.73 20.50
C ASP A 71 16.95 19.67 19.45
N ARG A 72 16.90 18.38 19.81
CA ARG A 72 17.12 17.25 18.90
C ARG A 72 15.85 16.49 18.63
N ARG A 73 15.60 16.24 17.34
CA ARG A 73 14.49 15.40 16.86
C ARG A 73 15.05 14.20 16.14
N VAL A 74 14.71 13.02 16.63
CA VAL A 74 15.01 11.74 15.98
C VAL A 74 13.69 11.18 15.49
N VAL A 75 13.54 11.05 14.17
CA VAL A 75 12.36 10.43 13.57
C VAL A 75 12.60 8.92 13.52
N VAL A 76 11.65 8.16 14.05
CA VAL A 76 11.65 6.70 13.97
C VAL A 76 10.59 6.30 12.97
N ASP A 77 11.02 6.06 11.73
CA ASP A 77 10.14 5.63 10.66
C ASP A 77 9.72 4.17 10.81
N LYS A 78 8.65 3.79 10.08
CA LYS A 78 8.26 2.39 9.97
C LYS A 78 9.41 1.57 9.36
N PRO A 79 9.62 0.32 9.82
CA PRO A 79 10.71 -0.51 9.33
C PRO A 79 10.52 -0.92 7.86
N ASP A 80 11.62 -0.89 7.10
CA ASP A 80 11.72 -1.51 5.79
C ASP A 80 11.76 -3.05 5.88
N ILE A 81 11.80 -3.76 4.75
CA ILE A 81 11.84 -5.24 4.73
C ILE A 81 12.96 -5.80 5.63
N ALA A 82 14.15 -5.19 5.61
CA ALA A 82 15.29 -5.64 6.40
C ALA A 82 15.08 -5.40 7.91
N GLY A 83 14.52 -4.25 8.27
CA GLY A 83 14.10 -3.89 9.62
C GLY A 83 13.01 -4.82 10.13
N ARG A 84 11.98 -5.12 9.33
CA ARG A 84 10.92 -6.07 9.68
C ARG A 84 11.48 -7.46 9.96
N LEU A 85 12.40 -7.94 9.11
CA LEU A 85 13.11 -9.20 9.34
C LEU A 85 13.92 -9.19 10.64
N ALA A 86 14.63 -8.10 10.94
CA ALA A 86 15.40 -7.96 12.17
C ALA A 86 14.50 -7.98 13.41
N ILE A 87 13.37 -7.28 13.36
CA ILE A 87 12.35 -7.24 14.42
C ILE A 87 11.74 -8.63 14.62
N LEU A 88 11.33 -9.32 13.54
CA LEU A 88 10.82 -10.69 13.60
C LEU A 88 11.85 -11.66 14.22
N LYS A 89 13.14 -11.50 13.91
CA LYS A 89 14.22 -12.28 14.55
C LYS A 89 14.37 -12.01 16.04
N VAL A 90 14.04 -10.80 16.51
CA VAL A 90 14.04 -10.47 17.94
C VAL A 90 12.83 -11.10 18.63
N HIS A 91 11.62 -10.87 18.11
CA HIS A 91 10.38 -11.34 18.74
C HIS A 91 10.09 -12.84 18.56
N SER A 92 10.81 -13.52 17.66
CA SER A 92 10.79 -14.98 17.55
C SER A 92 11.65 -15.69 18.59
N ARG A 93 12.57 -14.98 19.28
CA ARG A 93 13.38 -15.58 20.35
C ARG A 93 12.47 -16.07 21.47
N GLY A 94 12.63 -17.34 21.85
CA GLY A 94 11.82 -17.98 22.89
C GLY A 94 10.45 -18.48 22.42
N LYS A 95 10.09 -18.33 21.15
CA LYS A 95 8.88 -18.93 20.57
C LYS A 95 9.24 -20.23 19.83
N PRO A 96 8.47 -21.33 20.00
CA PRO A 96 8.75 -22.59 19.34
C PRO A 96 8.29 -22.55 17.87
N LEU A 97 9.09 -21.95 16.99
CA LEU A 97 8.82 -21.96 15.54
C LEU A 97 9.15 -23.34 14.95
N ALA A 98 8.31 -23.79 14.02
CA ALA A 98 8.59 -24.95 13.19
C ALA A 98 9.65 -24.61 12.13
N SER A 99 10.32 -25.63 11.59
CA SER A 99 11.49 -25.46 10.69
C SER A 99 11.13 -24.82 9.36
N GLU A 100 9.88 -24.97 8.93
CA GLU A 100 9.31 -24.43 7.70
C GLU A 100 8.94 -22.95 7.79
N VAL A 101 9.03 -22.31 8.97
CA VAL A 101 8.67 -20.89 9.13
C VAL A 101 9.76 -19.99 8.54
N GLU A 102 9.44 -19.34 7.43
CA GLU A 102 10.34 -18.43 6.74
C GLU A 102 10.11 -16.96 7.13
N LEU A 103 10.87 -16.45 8.10
CA LEU A 103 10.75 -15.06 8.56
C LEU A 103 10.99 -14.02 7.45
N GLN A 104 11.79 -14.36 6.42
CA GLN A 104 12.00 -13.48 5.26
C GLN A 104 10.72 -13.31 4.45
N LEU A 105 9.95 -14.39 4.27
CA LEU A 105 8.68 -14.35 3.58
C LEU A 105 7.65 -13.54 4.40
N LEU A 106 7.61 -13.71 5.72
CA LEU A 106 6.75 -12.91 6.61
C LEU A 106 7.08 -11.41 6.53
N ALA A 107 8.36 -11.04 6.49
CA ALA A 107 8.78 -9.63 6.36
C ALA A 107 8.31 -9.01 5.02
N ARG A 108 8.31 -9.78 3.93
CA ARG A 108 7.77 -9.35 2.63
C ARG A 108 6.24 -9.24 2.63
N ARG A 109 5.56 -10.13 3.36
CA ARG A 109 4.09 -10.15 3.49
C ARG A 109 3.50 -9.14 4.48
N THR A 110 4.34 -8.36 5.17
CA THR A 110 3.92 -7.39 6.19
C THR A 110 4.33 -5.94 5.89
N PRO A 111 4.17 -5.43 4.64
CA PRO A 111 4.54 -4.05 4.33
C PRO A 111 3.75 -3.06 5.19
N GLY A 112 4.46 -2.06 5.71
CA GLY A 112 3.85 -1.00 6.54
C GLY A 112 3.56 -1.39 7.99
N PHE A 113 3.87 -2.62 8.42
CA PHE A 113 3.79 -3.04 9.82
C PHE A 113 4.83 -2.29 10.66
N SER A 114 4.42 -1.86 11.85
CA SER A 114 5.31 -1.36 12.90
C SER A 114 5.96 -2.50 13.68
N GLY A 115 6.91 -2.18 14.56
CA GLY A 115 7.52 -3.18 15.44
C GLY A 115 6.48 -3.87 16.34
N ALA A 116 5.53 -3.10 16.86
CA ALA A 116 4.44 -3.63 17.69
C ALA A 116 3.50 -4.56 16.90
N ASP A 117 3.23 -4.24 15.63
CA ASP A 117 2.40 -5.10 14.78
C ASP A 117 3.06 -6.46 14.52
N LEU A 118 4.38 -6.48 14.30
CA LEU A 118 5.15 -7.71 14.09
C LEU A 118 5.28 -8.55 15.37
N GLU A 119 5.42 -7.90 16.52
CA GLU A 119 5.33 -8.58 17.82
C GLU A 119 3.97 -9.23 18.01
N ASN A 120 2.90 -8.47 17.75
CA ASN A 120 1.53 -8.94 17.89
C ASN A 120 1.23 -10.10 16.94
N LEU A 121 1.70 -10.05 15.70
CA LEU A 121 1.62 -11.14 14.73
C LEU A 121 2.18 -12.44 15.30
N LEU A 122 3.41 -12.43 15.83
CA LEU A 122 4.03 -13.64 16.38
C LEU A 122 3.32 -14.15 17.64
N ASN A 123 2.73 -13.26 18.44
CA ASN A 123 1.94 -13.63 19.61
C ASN A 123 0.60 -14.25 19.20
N GLU A 124 -0.09 -13.71 18.19
CA GLU A 124 -1.32 -14.28 17.63
C GLU A 124 -1.07 -15.63 16.98
N ALA A 125 0.05 -15.80 16.27
CA ALA A 125 0.46 -17.09 15.72
C ALA A 125 0.69 -18.14 16.83
N ALA A 126 1.30 -17.73 17.95
CA ALA A 126 1.49 -18.59 19.12
C ALA A 126 0.15 -19.00 19.76
N LEU A 127 -0.78 -18.05 19.90
CA LEU A 127 -2.13 -18.32 20.42
C LEU A 127 -2.89 -19.28 19.51
N GLN A 128 -2.74 -19.14 18.19
CA GLN A 128 -3.39 -20.02 17.21
C GLN A 128 -2.84 -21.45 17.28
N ALA A 129 -1.51 -21.61 17.37
CA ALA A 129 -0.88 -22.91 17.58
C ALA A 129 -1.37 -23.56 18.89
N ALA A 130 -1.40 -22.81 19.99
CA ALA A 130 -1.86 -23.29 21.29
C ALA A 130 -3.34 -23.70 21.27
N ARG A 131 -4.22 -22.91 20.62
CA ARG A 131 -5.64 -23.26 20.45
C ARG A 131 -5.84 -24.55 19.66
N ALA A 132 -4.99 -24.80 18.69
CA ALA A 132 -4.99 -26.03 17.91
C ALA A 132 -4.28 -27.21 18.61
N GLY A 133 -3.83 -27.02 19.87
CA GLY A 133 -3.12 -28.05 20.64
C GLY A 133 -1.74 -28.42 20.07
N ARG A 134 -1.11 -27.49 19.34
CA ARG A 134 0.22 -27.70 18.74
C ARG A 134 1.31 -27.08 19.60
N ASP A 135 2.43 -27.82 19.72
CA ASP A 135 3.61 -27.38 20.50
C ASP A 135 4.53 -26.42 19.72
N ARG A 136 4.32 -26.30 18.40
CA ARG A 136 5.10 -25.45 17.51
C ARG A 136 4.20 -24.60 16.63
N ILE A 137 4.65 -23.38 16.36
CA ILE A 137 4.04 -22.41 15.46
C ILE A 137 4.50 -22.74 14.04
N ASN A 138 3.56 -23.00 13.14
CA ASN A 138 3.87 -23.27 11.73
C ASN A 138 3.65 -22.02 10.87
N MET A 139 3.96 -22.13 9.57
CA MET A 139 3.81 -20.99 8.65
C MET A 139 2.34 -20.55 8.54
N ALA A 140 1.40 -21.50 8.51
CA ALA A 140 -0.03 -21.21 8.43
C ALA A 140 -0.55 -20.39 9.63
N ASP A 141 0.00 -20.60 10.84
CA ASP A 141 -0.33 -19.78 12.00
C ASP A 141 0.13 -18.33 11.83
N CYS A 142 1.33 -18.15 11.28
CA CYS A 142 1.86 -16.82 11.01
C CYS A 142 1.06 -16.10 9.92
N GLU A 143 0.61 -16.82 8.88
CA GLU A 143 -0.22 -16.27 7.82
C GLU A 143 -1.62 -15.89 8.32
N GLU A 144 -2.27 -16.75 9.10
CA GLU A 144 -3.55 -16.40 9.74
C GLU A 144 -3.39 -15.22 10.72
N ALA A 145 -2.25 -15.13 11.41
CA ALA A 145 -1.96 -13.99 12.27
C ALA A 145 -1.77 -12.69 11.49
N ILE A 146 -1.13 -12.72 10.31
CA ILE A 146 -1.04 -11.56 9.41
C ILE A 146 -2.44 -11.07 9.05
N ASP A 147 -3.31 -11.98 8.60
CA ASP A 147 -4.68 -11.65 8.22
C ASP A 147 -5.46 -11.08 9.40
N ARG A 148 -5.27 -11.63 10.60
CA ARG A 148 -5.94 -11.16 11.80
C ARG A 148 -5.48 -9.77 12.23
N VAL A 149 -4.20 -9.45 12.09
CA VAL A 149 -3.67 -8.11 12.39
C VAL A 149 -4.14 -7.10 11.35
N LEU A 150 -4.20 -7.46 10.06
CA LEU A 150 -4.62 -6.58 8.98
C LEU A 150 -6.14 -6.35 8.93
N MET A 151 -6.93 -7.40 9.05
CA MET A 151 -8.36 -7.43 8.72
C MET A 151 -9.24 -7.68 9.94
N GLY A 152 -8.65 -8.03 11.08
CA GLY A 152 -9.37 -8.47 12.27
C GLY A 152 -9.74 -9.96 12.24
N PRO A 153 -10.39 -10.46 13.32
CA PRO A 153 -10.75 -11.86 13.43
C PRO A 153 -11.87 -12.25 12.45
N GLU A 154 -11.80 -13.50 11.98
CA GLU A 154 -12.84 -14.14 11.17
C GLU A 154 -14.15 -14.29 11.97
N ARG A 155 -15.29 -13.96 11.35
CA ARG A 155 -16.62 -14.01 11.97
C ARG A 155 -17.36 -15.32 11.65
N LYS A 156 -16.96 -16.41 12.32
CA LYS A 156 -17.53 -17.76 12.12
C LYS A 156 -19.02 -17.91 12.46
N SER A 157 -19.59 -17.00 13.26
CA SER A 157 -20.99 -17.09 13.72
C SER A 157 -22.00 -16.46 12.75
N ARG A 158 -21.55 -15.73 11.72
CA ARG A 158 -22.46 -15.07 10.77
C ARG A 158 -22.82 -16.06 9.66
N ILE A 159 -24.06 -16.52 9.66
CA ILE A 159 -24.60 -17.28 8.54
C ILE A 159 -24.84 -16.31 7.39
N ILE A 160 -24.11 -16.47 6.29
CA ILE A 160 -24.27 -15.68 5.07
C ILE A 160 -25.22 -16.44 4.14
N PRO A 161 -26.35 -15.85 3.72
CA PRO A 161 -27.21 -16.43 2.71
C PRO A 161 -26.44 -16.76 1.43
N GLU A 162 -26.78 -17.86 0.76
CA GLU A 162 -26.11 -18.32 -0.47
C GLU A 162 -26.04 -17.23 -1.55
N ARG A 163 -27.12 -16.46 -1.71
CA ARG A 163 -27.15 -15.32 -2.63
C ARG A 163 -26.14 -14.23 -2.26
N GLU A 164 -26.03 -13.86 -0.98
CA GLU A 164 -25.06 -12.84 -0.52
C GLU A 164 -23.62 -13.34 -0.67
N ARG A 165 -23.39 -14.65 -0.47
CA ARG A 165 -22.11 -15.32 -0.73
C ARG A 165 -21.74 -15.27 -2.21
N GLU A 166 -22.68 -15.54 -3.10
CA GLU A 166 -22.49 -15.46 -4.55
C GLU A 166 -22.16 -14.03 -4.99
N HIS A 167 -22.92 -13.03 -4.51
CA HIS A 167 -22.63 -11.62 -4.78
C HIS A 167 -21.21 -11.23 -4.34
N THR A 168 -20.82 -11.62 -3.12
CA THR A 168 -19.47 -11.36 -2.59
C THR A 168 -18.40 -12.06 -3.43
N ALA A 169 -18.64 -13.28 -3.90
CA ALA A 169 -17.70 -14.01 -4.75
C ALA A 169 -17.45 -13.31 -6.08
N TYR A 170 -18.50 -12.83 -6.76
CA TYR A 170 -18.34 -12.05 -7.99
C TYR A 170 -17.64 -10.71 -7.74
N HIS A 171 -17.95 -10.05 -6.63
CA HIS A 171 -17.31 -8.80 -6.24
C HIS A 171 -15.79 -8.97 -6.06
N GLU A 172 -15.38 -9.93 -5.24
CA GLU A 172 -13.96 -10.20 -4.98
C GLU A 172 -13.25 -10.77 -6.22
N ALA A 173 -13.93 -11.62 -7.00
CA ALA A 173 -13.41 -12.08 -8.29
C ALA A 173 -13.15 -10.91 -9.25
N GLY A 174 -14.03 -9.90 -9.25
CA GLY A 174 -13.87 -8.67 -10.03
C GLY A 174 -12.59 -7.91 -9.70
N HIS A 175 -12.34 -7.65 -8.41
CA HIS A 175 -11.10 -7.03 -7.96
C HIS A 175 -9.87 -7.85 -8.36
N ALA A 176 -9.89 -9.15 -8.10
CA ALA A 176 -8.76 -10.03 -8.34
C ALA A 176 -8.43 -10.16 -9.84
N LEU A 177 -9.44 -10.27 -10.70
CA LEU A 177 -9.26 -10.42 -12.14
C LEU A 177 -8.72 -9.13 -12.77
N VAL A 178 -9.29 -7.97 -12.41
CA VAL A 178 -8.78 -6.68 -12.88
C VAL A 178 -7.33 -6.46 -12.41
N ALA A 179 -7.04 -6.72 -11.14
CA ALA A 179 -5.68 -6.62 -10.60
C ALA A 179 -4.68 -7.51 -11.33
N ARG A 180 -5.07 -8.74 -11.68
CA ARG A 180 -4.21 -9.67 -12.40
C ARG A 180 -4.05 -9.31 -13.88
N ALA A 181 -5.06 -8.71 -14.50
CA ALA A 181 -5.01 -8.27 -15.89
C ALA A 181 -4.10 -7.04 -16.08
N LEU A 182 -4.07 -6.14 -15.10
CA LEU A 182 -3.29 -4.90 -15.16
C LEU A 182 -1.86 -5.10 -14.62
N PRO A 183 -0.80 -4.93 -15.44
CA PRO A 183 0.57 -5.17 -15.00
C PRO A 183 1.08 -4.13 -13.98
N GLU A 184 0.44 -2.97 -13.89
CA GLU A 184 0.77 -1.91 -12.93
C GLU A 184 0.26 -2.22 -11.51
N CYS A 185 -0.73 -3.11 -11.37
CA CYS A 185 -1.26 -3.50 -10.07
C CYS A 185 -0.24 -4.32 -9.27
N ASP A 186 -0.38 -4.25 -7.94
CA ASP A 186 0.35 -5.12 -7.05
C ASP A 186 -0.17 -6.57 -7.17
N PRO A 187 0.70 -7.58 -7.01
CA PRO A 187 0.27 -8.98 -7.07
C PRO A 187 -0.81 -9.31 -6.04
N VAL A 188 -1.89 -9.93 -6.51
CA VAL A 188 -2.94 -10.49 -5.64
C VAL A 188 -2.38 -11.74 -4.96
N ARG A 189 -2.34 -11.72 -3.63
CA ARG A 189 -1.81 -12.83 -2.82
C ARG A 189 -2.91 -13.74 -2.31
N LYS A 190 -4.08 -13.16 -2.03
CA LYS A 190 -5.20 -13.87 -1.41
C LYS A 190 -6.52 -13.20 -1.75
N VAL A 191 -7.53 -14.02 -1.99
CA VAL A 191 -8.91 -13.60 -2.20
C VAL A 191 -9.78 -14.43 -1.26
N THR A 192 -10.67 -13.80 -0.52
CA THR A 192 -11.61 -14.52 0.35
C THR A 192 -12.97 -13.86 0.40
N ILE A 193 -14.00 -14.69 0.50
CA ILE A 193 -15.40 -14.28 0.72
C ILE A 193 -15.84 -14.49 2.18
N LEU A 194 -14.88 -14.80 3.06
CA LEU A 194 -15.16 -14.97 4.48
C LEU A 194 -15.18 -13.60 5.18
N PRO A 195 -16.19 -13.33 6.02
CA PRO A 195 -16.32 -12.05 6.69
C PRO A 195 -15.21 -11.87 7.74
N ARG A 196 -14.40 -10.83 7.59
CA ARG A 196 -13.36 -10.43 8.55
C ARG A 196 -13.57 -8.98 8.98
N GLY A 197 -13.45 -8.73 10.28
CA GLY A 197 -13.60 -7.36 10.79
C GLY A 197 -14.93 -6.72 10.34
N MET A 198 -14.88 -5.62 9.60
CA MET A 198 -16.07 -4.94 9.04
C MET A 198 -16.38 -5.31 7.58
N THR A 199 -15.55 -6.11 6.91
CA THR A 199 -15.70 -6.47 5.49
C THR A 199 -16.33 -7.85 5.32
N MET A 200 -17.04 -8.04 4.20
CA MET A 200 -17.71 -9.30 3.86
C MET A 200 -16.82 -10.23 3.02
N GLY A 201 -15.93 -9.67 2.22
CA GLY A 201 -14.83 -10.32 1.51
C GLY A 201 -13.63 -9.38 1.44
N VAL A 202 -12.50 -9.88 0.93
CA VAL A 202 -11.34 -9.04 0.63
C VAL A 202 -10.42 -9.67 -0.40
N THR A 203 -9.95 -8.84 -1.32
CA THR A 203 -8.85 -9.10 -2.23
C THR A 203 -7.59 -8.44 -1.70
N HIS A 204 -6.67 -9.23 -1.19
CA HIS A 204 -5.42 -8.75 -0.62
C HIS A 204 -4.30 -8.75 -1.68
N SER A 205 -3.76 -7.56 -1.95
CA SER A 205 -2.60 -7.36 -2.82
C SER A 205 -1.43 -6.84 -2.02
N THR A 206 -0.23 -7.37 -2.27
CA THR A 206 0.99 -7.01 -1.55
C THR A 206 2.09 -6.63 -2.53
N PRO A 207 2.67 -5.41 -2.42
CA PRO A 207 3.82 -5.01 -3.23
C PRO A 207 5.00 -5.96 -3.04
N GLU A 208 5.81 -6.15 -4.08
CA GLU A 208 7.05 -6.95 -4.01
C GLU A 208 8.19 -6.19 -3.32
N GLU A 209 8.15 -4.86 -3.37
CA GLU A 209 9.15 -3.95 -2.82
C GLU A 209 8.45 -2.81 -2.09
N ASP A 210 9.08 -2.29 -1.03
CA ASP A 210 8.60 -1.10 -0.34
C ASP A 210 8.81 0.12 -1.26
N ARG A 211 7.70 0.69 -1.78
CA ARG A 211 7.72 1.86 -2.69
C ARG A 211 7.33 3.12 -1.94
N TYR A 212 8.12 4.18 -2.14
CA TYR A 212 7.85 5.52 -1.58
C TYR A 212 7.22 6.48 -2.61
N ASN A 213 7.38 6.20 -3.90
CA ASN A 213 6.85 7.01 -4.99
C ASN A 213 6.00 6.15 -5.92
N PHE A 214 4.88 6.71 -6.39
CA PHE A 214 3.95 6.05 -7.31
C PHE A 214 3.87 6.80 -8.63
N ARG A 215 3.85 6.07 -9.75
CA ARG A 215 3.57 6.64 -11.07
C ARG A 215 2.07 6.91 -11.20
N LYS A 216 1.71 7.83 -12.09
CA LYS A 216 0.30 8.10 -12.44
C LYS A 216 -0.41 6.81 -12.84
N ASP A 217 0.24 5.98 -13.64
CA ASP A 217 -0.34 4.71 -14.12
C ASP A 217 -0.60 3.70 -13.00
N ASP A 218 0.25 3.67 -11.96
CA ASP A 218 0.05 2.80 -10.78
C ASP A 218 -1.23 3.20 -10.03
N LEU A 219 -1.44 4.51 -9.85
CA LEU A 219 -2.63 5.04 -9.17
C LEU A 219 -3.89 4.82 -10.00
N ILE A 220 -3.82 5.04 -11.32
CA ILE A 220 -4.91 4.76 -12.26
C ILE A 220 -5.29 3.28 -12.23
N ALA A 221 -4.31 2.37 -12.27
CA ALA A 221 -4.56 0.94 -12.19
C ALA A 221 -5.19 0.53 -10.85
N ARG A 222 -4.78 1.17 -9.74
CA ARG A 222 -5.41 0.97 -8.43
C ARG A 222 -6.86 1.43 -8.40
N ILE A 223 -7.18 2.57 -9.01
CA ILE A 223 -8.58 3.03 -9.16
C ILE A 223 -9.38 2.02 -10.00
N CYS A 224 -8.81 1.53 -11.11
CA CYS A 224 -9.44 0.51 -11.95
C CYS A 224 -9.73 -0.79 -11.17
N MET A 225 -8.76 -1.27 -10.38
CA MET A 225 -8.97 -2.42 -9.48
C MET A 225 -10.12 -2.16 -8.50
N LEU A 226 -10.16 -1.00 -7.83
CA LEU A 226 -11.24 -0.64 -6.88
C LEU A 226 -12.62 -0.61 -7.57
N MET A 227 -12.68 -0.25 -8.85
CA MET A 227 -13.92 -0.29 -9.62
C MET A 227 -14.32 -1.70 -10.06
N GLY A 228 -13.41 -2.68 -9.99
CA GLY A 228 -13.60 -4.05 -10.44
C GLY A 228 -14.74 -4.80 -9.75
N GLY A 229 -14.90 -4.65 -8.43
CA GLY A 229 -15.94 -5.34 -7.68
C GLY A 229 -17.35 -4.95 -8.12
N ARG A 230 -17.64 -3.64 -8.16
CA ARG A 230 -18.91 -3.11 -8.66
C ARG A 230 -19.14 -3.46 -10.15
N ALA A 231 -18.11 -3.38 -10.97
CA ALA A 231 -18.21 -3.72 -12.38
C ALA A 231 -18.58 -5.20 -12.58
N ALA A 232 -17.98 -6.11 -11.80
CA ALA A 232 -18.28 -7.53 -11.86
C ALA A 232 -19.72 -7.84 -11.43
N GLU A 233 -20.22 -7.17 -10.38
CA GLU A 233 -21.63 -7.26 -9.97
C GLU A 233 -22.59 -6.83 -11.09
N GLU A 234 -22.32 -5.69 -11.73
CA GLU A 234 -23.17 -5.18 -12.81
C GLU A 234 -23.19 -6.13 -14.00
N ILE A 235 -22.03 -6.69 -14.39
CA ILE A 235 -21.95 -7.62 -15.53
C ILE A 235 -22.63 -8.96 -15.18
N ALA A 236 -22.48 -9.47 -13.95
CA ALA A 236 -23.02 -10.77 -13.55
C ALA A 236 -24.52 -10.76 -13.24
N PHE A 237 -25.00 -9.71 -12.57
CA PHE A 237 -26.37 -9.66 -12.05
C PHE A 237 -27.23 -8.60 -12.71
N GLY A 238 -26.65 -7.64 -13.44
CA GLY A 238 -27.39 -6.48 -13.98
C GLY A 238 -27.87 -5.51 -12.89
N GLU A 239 -27.38 -5.67 -11.66
CA GLU A 239 -27.77 -4.91 -10.47
C GLU A 239 -26.51 -4.32 -9.80
N ILE A 240 -26.69 -3.27 -9.02
CA ILE A 240 -25.60 -2.60 -8.29
C ILE A 240 -25.91 -2.69 -6.80
N PHE A 241 -24.93 -3.11 -6.00
CA PHE A 241 -25.09 -3.31 -4.57
C PHE A 241 -24.38 -2.22 -3.74
N THR A 242 -24.78 -2.08 -2.48
CA THR A 242 -24.18 -1.12 -1.55
C THR A 242 -22.81 -1.58 -1.01
N GLY A 243 -22.41 -2.84 -1.28
CA GLY A 243 -21.13 -3.41 -0.84
C GLY A 243 -19.91 -2.64 -1.34
N ALA A 244 -19.99 -2.03 -2.53
CA ALA A 244 -18.91 -1.27 -3.14
C ALA A 244 -18.66 0.13 -2.54
N GLN A 245 -19.34 0.50 -1.45
CA GLN A 245 -19.22 1.84 -0.85
C GLN A 245 -17.77 2.20 -0.51
N SER A 246 -17.03 1.30 0.14
CA SER A 246 -15.64 1.57 0.56
C SER A 246 -14.71 1.74 -0.64
N ASP A 247 -14.93 0.98 -1.71
CA ASP A 247 -14.09 1.08 -2.90
C ASP A 247 -14.33 2.36 -3.67
N ILE A 248 -15.59 2.81 -3.75
CA ILE A 248 -15.96 4.11 -4.33
C ILE A 248 -15.34 5.25 -3.54
N GLU A 249 -15.42 5.21 -2.21
CA GLU A 249 -14.82 6.22 -1.33
C GLU A 249 -13.31 6.29 -1.55
N ARG A 250 -12.61 5.15 -1.46
CA ARG A 250 -11.15 5.07 -1.66
C ARG A 250 -10.72 5.50 -3.06
N ALA A 251 -11.47 5.10 -4.08
CA ALA A 251 -11.18 5.49 -5.46
C ALA A 251 -11.35 7.00 -5.64
N THR A 252 -12.41 7.58 -5.08
CA THR A 252 -12.70 9.02 -5.12
C THR A 252 -11.63 9.82 -4.41
N ASP A 253 -11.23 9.40 -3.20
CA ASP A 253 -10.16 10.04 -2.44
C ASP A 253 -8.83 9.99 -3.19
N LEU A 254 -8.50 8.84 -3.79
CA LEU A 254 -7.27 8.69 -4.56
C LEU A 254 -7.29 9.56 -5.82
N ALA A 255 -8.40 9.60 -6.56
CA ALA A 255 -8.56 10.48 -7.72
C ALA A 255 -8.46 11.96 -7.32
N ARG A 256 -9.05 12.34 -6.18
CA ARG A 256 -8.95 13.70 -5.64
C ARG A 256 -7.51 14.04 -5.25
N ASP A 257 -6.78 13.13 -4.63
CA ASP A 257 -5.37 13.33 -4.29
C ASP A 257 -4.49 13.43 -5.54
N MET A 258 -4.77 12.65 -6.58
CA MET A 258 -4.10 12.76 -7.88
C MET A 258 -4.27 14.16 -8.48
N VAL A 259 -5.49 14.70 -8.45
CA VAL A 259 -5.81 16.01 -9.01
C VAL A 259 -5.26 17.15 -8.14
N CYS A 260 -5.52 17.10 -6.83
CA CYS A 260 -5.29 18.22 -5.93
C CYS A 260 -3.89 18.23 -5.30
N ARG A 261 -3.34 17.07 -4.92
CA ARG A 261 -2.08 17.01 -4.16
C ARG A 261 -0.88 16.65 -5.02
N TYR A 262 -1.06 15.71 -5.95
CA TYR A 262 0.02 15.20 -6.79
C TYR A 262 0.17 15.96 -8.12
N GLY A 263 -0.77 16.84 -8.45
CA GLY A 263 -0.70 17.63 -9.67
C GLY A 263 -0.73 16.81 -10.95
N MET A 264 -1.48 15.69 -10.95
CA MET A 264 -1.55 14.72 -12.06
C MET A 264 -2.69 15.01 -13.05
N SER A 265 -3.41 16.12 -12.88
CA SER A 265 -4.40 16.61 -13.86
C SER A 265 -3.70 17.37 -14.99
N SER A 266 -4.05 17.06 -16.24
CA SER A 266 -3.59 17.82 -17.41
C SER A 266 -4.25 19.19 -17.54
N ILE A 267 -5.44 19.36 -16.96
CA ILE A 267 -6.20 20.62 -17.01
C ILE A 267 -5.70 21.60 -15.96
N LEU A 268 -5.59 21.14 -14.71
CA LEU A 268 -5.19 21.98 -13.59
C LEU A 268 -3.66 22.12 -13.47
N GLY A 269 -2.92 21.14 -13.99
CA GLY A 269 -1.47 21.13 -13.99
C GLY A 269 -0.85 20.78 -12.63
N PRO A 270 0.48 20.97 -12.49
CA PRO A 270 1.25 20.54 -11.33
C PRO A 270 1.12 21.53 -10.15
N VAL A 271 -0.09 21.75 -9.66
CA VAL A 271 -0.40 22.68 -8.55
C VAL A 271 -0.96 21.93 -7.34
N ASN A 272 -0.62 22.39 -6.13
CA ASN A 272 -1.17 21.85 -4.89
C ASN A 272 -2.42 22.65 -4.47
N LEU A 273 -3.58 22.04 -4.66
CA LEU A 273 -4.91 22.59 -4.36
C LEU A 273 -5.44 21.95 -3.07
N GLY A 274 -6.02 22.76 -2.18
CA GLY A 274 -6.55 22.28 -0.91
C GLY A 274 -5.48 21.93 0.11
N ALA A 275 -4.26 22.47 -0.02
CA ALA A 275 -3.24 22.38 1.01
C ALA A 275 -3.82 22.85 2.35
N LYS A 276 -3.84 21.95 3.34
CA LYS A 276 -4.17 22.31 4.71
C LYS A 276 -3.14 23.34 5.16
N ASN A 277 -3.54 24.61 5.23
CA ASN A 277 -2.75 25.61 5.94
C ASN A 277 -2.53 25.05 7.34
N SER A 278 -1.28 24.72 7.66
CA SER A 278 -0.82 24.02 8.84
C SER A 278 -0.99 24.80 10.16
N GLN A 279 -1.86 25.81 10.18
CA GLN A 279 -2.30 26.47 11.39
C GLN A 279 -3.66 25.91 11.78
N VAL A 280 -3.63 24.80 12.52
CA VAL A 280 -4.78 24.26 13.26
C VAL A 280 -5.09 25.23 14.41
N PHE A 281 -5.68 26.38 14.08
CA PHE A 281 -6.22 27.30 15.08
C PHE A 281 -7.64 26.83 15.43
N LEU A 282 -7.76 26.21 16.60
CA LEU A 282 -8.99 25.63 17.12
C LEU A 282 -10.09 26.71 17.19
N GLY A 283 -11.16 26.52 16.42
CA GLY A 283 -12.28 27.47 16.30
C GLY A 283 -12.76 27.74 14.87
N ARG A 284 -12.09 27.17 13.85
CA ARG A 284 -12.48 27.28 12.43
C ARG A 284 -12.81 25.95 11.74
N ASP A 285 -13.12 24.91 12.49
CA ASP A 285 -13.55 23.60 11.95
C ASP A 285 -14.93 23.63 11.25
N LEU A 286 -15.56 24.81 11.13
CA LEU A 286 -16.82 24.98 10.41
C LEU A 286 -16.65 25.48 8.97
N HIS A 287 -15.48 25.97 8.55
CA HIS A 287 -15.23 26.39 7.17
C HIS A 287 -13.84 25.92 6.76
N GLU A 288 -13.76 24.81 6.02
CA GLU A 288 -12.63 24.54 5.14
C GLU A 288 -12.45 25.75 4.21
N THR A 289 -11.50 26.62 4.51
CA THR A 289 -11.09 27.67 3.57
C THR A 289 -10.41 26.99 2.40
N ARG A 290 -11.20 26.66 1.36
CA ARG A 290 -10.70 26.30 0.03
C ARG A 290 -9.75 27.42 -0.40
N ASN A 291 -8.51 27.06 -0.74
CA ASN A 291 -7.52 28.01 -1.27
C ASN A 291 -7.66 28.20 -2.80
N PHE A 292 -8.83 27.89 -3.36
CA PHE A 292 -9.14 27.95 -4.78
C PHE A 292 -10.58 28.43 -5.00
N SER A 293 -10.86 28.96 -6.19
CA SER A 293 -12.18 29.49 -6.55
C SER A 293 -13.21 28.38 -6.76
N GLU A 294 -14.50 28.72 -6.75
CA GLU A 294 -15.58 27.79 -7.09
C GLU A 294 -15.45 27.24 -8.52
N GLU A 295 -14.88 28.01 -9.45
CA GLU A 295 -14.59 27.53 -10.81
C GLU A 295 -13.56 26.39 -10.79
N VAL A 296 -12.48 26.55 -10.00
CA VAL A 296 -11.49 25.48 -9.84
C VAL A 296 -12.08 24.30 -9.08
N ALA A 297 -12.93 24.53 -8.08
CA ALA A 297 -13.65 23.47 -7.38
C ALA A 297 -14.49 22.61 -8.34
N ARG A 298 -15.24 23.26 -9.23
CA ARG A 298 -16.01 22.59 -10.28
C ARG A 298 -15.13 21.78 -11.23
N GLN A 299 -13.97 22.33 -11.62
CA GLN A 299 -13.00 21.62 -12.46
C GLN A 299 -12.40 20.40 -11.77
N ILE A 300 -12.10 20.49 -10.47
CA ILE A 300 -11.65 19.34 -9.67
C ILE A 300 -12.73 18.24 -9.66
N ASP A 301 -13.98 18.60 -9.37
CA ASP A 301 -15.08 17.62 -9.30
C ASP A 301 -15.34 16.95 -10.67
N GLU A 302 -15.19 17.70 -11.76
CA GLU A 302 -15.27 17.16 -13.12
C GLU A 302 -14.13 16.17 -13.43
N GLU A 303 -12.89 16.56 -13.15
CA GLU A 303 -11.70 15.71 -13.37
C GLU A 303 -11.78 14.41 -12.55
N VAL A 304 -12.18 14.50 -11.28
CA VAL A 304 -12.37 13.33 -10.42
C VAL A 304 -13.43 12.41 -11.00
N ARG A 305 -14.58 12.95 -11.43
CA ARG A 305 -15.66 12.15 -12.04
C ARG A 305 -15.17 11.46 -13.32
N GLN A 306 -14.43 12.16 -14.17
CA GLN A 306 -13.90 11.61 -15.42
C GLN A 306 -12.92 10.47 -15.15
N ILE A 307 -11.97 10.65 -14.21
CA ILE A 307 -11.03 9.60 -13.83
C ILE A 307 -11.78 8.34 -13.37
N ILE A 308 -12.74 8.50 -12.46
CA ILE A 308 -13.52 7.38 -11.92
C ILE A 308 -14.33 6.69 -13.02
N GLN A 309 -15.05 7.45 -13.84
CA GLN A 309 -15.89 6.90 -14.91
C GLN A 309 -15.04 6.15 -15.94
N SER A 310 -13.92 6.73 -16.39
CA SER A 310 -13.03 6.06 -17.35
C SER A 310 -12.42 4.78 -16.78
N GLN A 311 -12.07 4.75 -15.48
CA GLN A 311 -11.58 3.52 -14.86
C GLN A 311 -12.68 2.49 -14.61
N TYR A 312 -13.92 2.92 -14.34
CA TYR A 312 -15.07 2.03 -14.26
C TYR A 312 -15.33 1.33 -15.59
N GLU A 313 -15.34 2.09 -16.69
CA GLU A 313 -15.49 1.55 -18.04
C GLU A 313 -14.32 0.62 -18.42
N ARG A 314 -13.09 1.00 -18.05
CA ARG A 314 -11.92 0.13 -18.24
C ARG A 314 -12.03 -1.19 -17.48
N ALA A 315 -12.47 -1.15 -16.22
CA ALA A 315 -12.71 -2.35 -15.43
C ALA A 315 -13.77 -3.24 -16.08
N LYS A 316 -14.88 -2.65 -16.55
CA LYS A 316 -15.92 -3.39 -17.28
C LYS A 316 -15.36 -4.07 -18.53
N MET A 317 -14.62 -3.35 -19.38
CA MET A 317 -14.02 -3.93 -20.59
C MET A 317 -13.12 -5.13 -20.27
N VAL A 318 -12.24 -5.00 -19.26
CA VAL A 318 -11.35 -6.10 -18.84
C VAL A 318 -12.15 -7.33 -18.38
N LEU A 319 -13.22 -7.11 -17.62
CA LEU A 319 -14.07 -8.18 -17.09
C LEU A 319 -14.93 -8.83 -18.17
N GLU A 320 -15.44 -8.05 -19.13
CA GLU A 320 -16.21 -8.54 -20.28
C GLU A 320 -15.34 -9.37 -21.23
N GLU A 321 -14.12 -8.90 -21.54
CA GLU A 321 -13.15 -9.65 -22.35
C GLU A 321 -12.75 -11.00 -21.72
N GLN A 322 -12.83 -11.10 -20.39
CA GLN A 322 -12.43 -12.26 -19.62
C GLN A 322 -13.62 -12.87 -18.85
N ARG A 323 -14.84 -12.78 -19.39
CA ARG A 323 -16.06 -13.20 -18.69
C ARG A 323 -16.01 -14.64 -18.20
N ASP A 324 -15.53 -15.56 -19.04
CA ASP A 324 -15.38 -16.98 -18.68
C ASP A 324 -14.48 -17.18 -17.45
N LYS A 325 -13.42 -16.36 -17.32
CA LYS A 325 -12.50 -16.41 -16.19
C LYS A 325 -13.10 -15.81 -14.93
N LEU A 326 -13.94 -14.78 -15.06
CA LEU A 326 -14.67 -14.19 -13.93
C LEU A 326 -15.64 -15.22 -13.34
N ASP A 327 -16.43 -15.88 -14.18
CA ASP A 327 -17.39 -16.89 -13.75
C ASP A 327 -16.68 -18.12 -13.12
N LEU A 328 -15.56 -18.54 -13.71
CA LEU A 328 -14.72 -19.59 -13.15
C LEU A 328 -14.17 -19.21 -11.77
N LEU A 329 -13.62 -18.00 -11.63
CA LEU A 329 -13.04 -17.55 -10.36
C LEU A 329 -14.10 -17.40 -9.27
N ALA A 330 -15.27 -16.85 -9.61
CA ALA A 330 -16.38 -16.71 -8.68
C ALA A 330 -16.90 -18.08 -8.22
N SER A 331 -17.09 -19.04 -9.14
CA SER A 331 -17.52 -20.40 -8.78
C SER A 331 -16.51 -21.12 -7.89
N GLU A 332 -15.22 -20.97 -8.16
CA GLU A 332 -14.16 -21.54 -7.33
C GLU A 332 -14.13 -20.89 -5.93
N LEU A 333 -14.31 -19.56 -5.83
CA LEU A 333 -14.44 -18.87 -4.54
C LEU A 333 -15.66 -19.34 -3.74
N ILE A 334 -16.78 -19.63 -4.41
CA ILE A 334 -17.98 -20.16 -3.75
C ILE A 334 -17.70 -21.53 -3.16
N VAL A 335 -16.86 -22.37 -3.78
CA VAL A 335 -16.52 -23.70 -3.25
C VAL A 335 -15.46 -23.62 -2.17
N SER A 336 -14.36 -22.93 -2.45
CA SER A 336 -13.13 -22.95 -1.63
C SER A 336 -13.10 -21.87 -0.55
N GLU A 337 -13.96 -20.84 -0.62
CA GLU A 337 -14.08 -19.66 0.29
C GLU A 337 -12.85 -18.74 0.36
N VAL A 338 -11.68 -19.30 0.06
CA VAL A 338 -10.36 -18.68 0.09
C VAL A 338 -9.57 -19.21 -1.10
N LEU A 339 -8.92 -18.31 -1.84
CA LEU A 339 -7.95 -18.65 -2.88
C LEU A 339 -6.66 -17.89 -2.63
N ASP A 340 -5.57 -18.65 -2.48
CA ASP A 340 -4.23 -18.08 -2.38
C ASP A 340 -3.60 -17.91 -3.78
N GLU A 341 -2.44 -17.27 -3.84
CA GLU A 341 -1.72 -16.99 -5.09
C GLU A 341 -1.52 -18.21 -5.99
N GLU A 342 -1.20 -19.37 -5.41
CA GLU A 342 -1.01 -20.63 -6.14
C GLU A 342 -2.32 -21.13 -6.77
N ASP A 343 -3.45 -20.95 -6.09
CA ASP A 343 -4.76 -21.32 -6.61
C ASP A 343 -5.21 -20.35 -7.70
N LEU A 344 -4.96 -19.05 -7.52
CA LEU A 344 -5.21 -18.03 -8.54
C LEU A 344 -4.39 -18.30 -9.82
N ASP A 345 -3.12 -18.69 -9.67
CA ASP A 345 -2.26 -19.05 -10.80
C ASP A 345 -2.75 -20.33 -11.50
N ARG A 346 -3.27 -21.30 -10.73
CA ARG A 346 -3.88 -22.53 -11.28
C ARG A 346 -5.16 -22.25 -12.07
N VAL A 347 -6.01 -21.36 -11.57
CA VAL A 347 -7.33 -21.06 -12.15
C VAL A 347 -7.22 -20.12 -13.35
N LEU A 348 -6.39 -19.07 -13.27
CA LEU A 348 -6.38 -17.98 -14.25
C LEU A 348 -5.17 -17.99 -15.20
N GLY A 349 -4.16 -18.79 -14.88
CA GLY A 349 -2.83 -18.73 -15.52
C GLY A 349 -1.99 -17.55 -15.01
N PRO A 350 -0.78 -17.34 -15.56
CA PRO A 350 0.16 -16.31 -15.09
C PRO A 350 -0.42 -14.90 -15.19
N SER A 351 -0.09 -14.04 -14.22
CA SER A 351 -0.61 -12.66 -14.17
C SER A 351 -0.07 -11.79 -15.32
N GLY A 352 -0.80 -10.74 -15.69
CA GLY A 352 -0.37 -9.75 -16.70
C GLY A 352 0.99 -9.12 -16.37
N ARG A 353 1.28 -8.96 -15.07
CA ARG A 353 2.59 -8.53 -14.57
C ARG A 353 3.68 -9.59 -14.81
N GLN A 354 3.42 -10.86 -14.51
CA GLN A 354 4.36 -11.95 -14.82
C GLN A 354 4.64 -12.02 -16.33
N LEU A 355 3.61 -11.86 -17.17
CA LEU A 355 3.75 -11.82 -18.63
C LEU A 355 4.60 -10.63 -19.11
N LYS A 356 4.46 -9.45 -18.49
CA LYS A 356 5.29 -8.28 -18.81
C LYS A 356 6.75 -8.51 -18.42
N VAL A 357 7.02 -9.04 -17.23
CA VAL A 357 8.39 -9.36 -16.78
C VAL A 357 9.04 -10.42 -17.67
N GLN A 358 8.29 -11.42 -18.14
CA GLN A 358 8.78 -12.41 -19.10
C GLN A 358 9.15 -11.76 -20.43
N LYS A 359 8.26 -10.93 -21.01
CA LYS A 359 8.56 -10.19 -22.25
C LYS A 359 9.76 -9.26 -22.11
N GLU A 360 9.91 -8.55 -21.01
CA GLU A 360 11.06 -7.68 -20.76
C GLU A 360 12.37 -8.47 -20.68
N LYS A 361 12.34 -9.66 -20.05
CA LYS A 361 13.49 -10.57 -20.03
C LYS A 361 13.81 -11.15 -21.41
N GLU A 362 12.82 -11.52 -22.21
CA GLU A 362 13.00 -12.00 -23.59
C GLU A 362 13.60 -10.91 -24.49
N VAL A 363 13.11 -9.67 -24.38
CA VAL A 363 13.66 -8.52 -25.12
C VAL A 363 15.10 -8.23 -24.67
N ALA A 364 15.39 -8.26 -23.36
CA ALA A 364 16.75 -8.09 -22.86
C ALA A 364 17.70 -9.20 -23.34
N GLN A 365 17.22 -10.45 -23.39
CA GLN A 365 17.97 -11.58 -23.93
C GLN A 365 18.21 -11.45 -25.44
N ALA A 366 17.21 -11.01 -26.20
CA ALA A 366 17.33 -10.77 -27.64
C ALA A 366 18.31 -9.64 -27.99
N ILE A 367 18.39 -8.60 -27.15
CA ILE A 367 19.37 -7.51 -27.29
C ILE A 367 20.78 -7.97 -26.87
N SER A 368 20.89 -8.92 -25.94
CA SER A 368 22.18 -9.48 -25.47
C SER A 368 22.72 -10.64 -26.31
N ALA A 369 21.94 -11.15 -27.28
CA ALA A 369 22.37 -12.23 -28.15
C ALA A 369 23.51 -11.74 -29.06
N PRO A 370 24.67 -12.45 -29.14
CA PRO A 370 25.75 -12.04 -30.03
C PRO A 370 25.24 -12.07 -31.47
N GLN A 371 25.38 -10.95 -32.18
CA GLN A 371 25.14 -10.90 -33.62
C GLN A 371 25.98 -12.00 -34.27
N ARG A 372 25.32 -13.01 -34.86
CA ARG A 372 26.01 -13.97 -35.73
C ARG A 372 26.60 -13.18 -36.88
N GLU A 373 27.93 -13.10 -36.92
CA GLU A 373 28.68 -12.60 -38.07
C GLU A 373 28.16 -13.34 -39.32
N GLU A 374 27.69 -12.59 -40.30
CA GLU A 374 27.45 -13.11 -41.64
C GLU A 374 28.79 -13.62 -42.19
N GLU A 375 28.92 -14.94 -42.26
CA GLU A 375 29.99 -15.61 -43.02
C GLU A 375 29.94 -15.12 -44.48
N THR A 376 30.88 -14.23 -44.82
CA THR A 376 31.19 -13.90 -46.20
C THR A 376 31.78 -15.13 -46.88
N SER A 377 30.89 -15.90 -47.51
CA SER A 377 31.21 -17.03 -48.37
C SER A 377 32.15 -16.60 -49.51
N LYS A 378 33.43 -16.96 -49.38
CA LYS A 378 34.40 -16.99 -50.47
C LYS A 378 33.90 -17.99 -51.53
N ARG A 379 33.19 -17.51 -52.55
CA ARG A 379 33.05 -18.22 -53.82
C ARG A 379 34.13 -17.76 -54.78
N SER A 380 35.17 -18.57 -54.88
CA SER A 380 36.12 -18.58 -55.99
C SER A 380 35.37 -18.83 -57.31
N ASN A 381 35.43 -17.86 -58.23
CA ASN A 381 34.97 -18.01 -59.60
C ASN A 381 36.23 -18.10 -60.49
N PRO A 382 36.55 -19.24 -61.12
CA PRO A 382 37.56 -19.30 -62.15
C PRO A 382 36.87 -19.21 -63.52
N LEU A 383 37.21 -18.22 -64.35
CA LEU A 383 37.15 -18.31 -65.82
C LEU A 383 37.76 -17.07 -66.51
N LEU A 384 38.97 -17.29 -67.02
CA LEU A 384 39.57 -16.80 -68.27
C LEU A 384 39.39 -15.32 -68.72
N GLY A 385 40.53 -14.61 -68.77
CA GLY A 385 41.17 -14.31 -70.08
C GLY A 385 41.15 -12.89 -70.68
N GLY A 386 42.03 -12.00 -70.18
CA GLY A 386 42.85 -10.99 -70.92
C GLY A 386 42.20 -9.90 -71.81
N PRO A 387 42.98 -8.98 -72.43
CA PRO A 387 44.30 -8.43 -72.07
C PRO A 387 44.27 -6.88 -71.86
N ALA A 388 45.37 -6.35 -71.31
CA ALA A 388 45.57 -4.92 -71.03
C ALA A 388 45.71 -4.03 -72.28
N PRO A 389 45.29 -2.75 -72.24
CA PRO A 389 45.80 -1.72 -73.12
C PRO A 389 46.95 -0.93 -72.48
N LYS A 390 47.97 -0.66 -73.31
CA LYS A 390 49.21 0.06 -73.00
C LYS A 390 48.99 1.55 -72.66
N PRO A 391 49.93 2.19 -71.95
CA PRO A 391 49.88 3.61 -71.62
C PRO A 391 50.53 4.47 -72.71
N ASN A 392 50.07 5.73 -72.83
CA ASN A 392 50.83 6.96 -73.18
C ASN A 392 49.89 8.07 -73.71
N PRO A 393 50.34 9.34 -73.82
CA PRO A 393 50.92 10.18 -72.77
C PRO A 393 50.38 11.64 -72.85
N ALA A 394 50.58 12.44 -71.80
CA ALA A 394 50.93 13.88 -71.80
C ALA A 394 50.74 14.45 -70.40
#